data_AF-A0A1Q9CK96-F1
#
_entry.id   AF-A0A1Q9CK96-F1
#
_cell.length_a   1.000
_cell.length_b   1.000
_cell.length_c   1.000
_cell.angle_alpha   90.00
_cell.angle_beta   90.00
_cell.angle_gamma   90.00
#
_symmetry.space_group_name_H-M   'P 1'
#
loop_
_entity.id
_entity.type
_entity.pdbx_description
1 polymer ?
#
loop_
_entity_poly.entity_id
_entity_poly.type
_entity_poly.pdbx_seq_one_letter_code
_entity_poly.pdbx_strand_id
1 'polypeptide(L)'
;MDWILGMVGGVSSTADDKSNGNLFVSAMRSFFANAIKMSQLEADPVQRVIEAFAEALVADAAFLSCFEASMLPEKERQTYRKPDEVLFGLAYTTLMLNTDMHNKQVASKMWDSKKFVGAGKGCGVTGGLMAQIYKNVQSEEI
;
A
#
# COMPACT_ATOMS: atom_id res chain seq x y z
N MET A 1 -25.01 -13.74 14.60
CA MET A 1 -23.56 -13.64 14.87
C MET A 1 -22.83 -14.43 13.78
N ASP A 2 -21.99 -13.72 13.03
CA ASP A 2 -20.82 -14.19 12.26
C ASP A 2 -20.92 -15.33 11.24
N TRP A 3 -21.49 -15.02 10.07
CA TRP A 3 -21.13 -15.70 8.81
C TRP A 3 -20.36 -14.78 7.84
N ILE A 4 -20.26 -13.48 8.14
CA ILE A 4 -19.63 -12.48 7.27
C ILE A 4 -18.10 -12.43 7.46
N LEU A 5 -17.57 -12.88 8.61
CA LEU A 5 -16.12 -12.97 8.83
C LEU A 5 -15.43 -14.09 8.03
N GLY A 6 -16.19 -15.07 7.50
CA GLY A 6 -15.63 -16.18 6.73
C GLY A 6 -15.31 -15.86 5.27
N MET A 7 -15.97 -14.86 4.66
CA MET A 7 -15.82 -14.58 3.22
C MET A 7 -14.71 -13.58 2.87
N VAL A 8 -14.05 -12.97 3.86
CA VAL A 8 -12.77 -12.28 3.68
C VAL A 8 -11.58 -13.24 3.91
N GLY A 9 -11.84 -14.46 4.41
CA GLY A 9 -10.85 -15.51 4.71
C GLY A 9 -10.28 -16.28 3.51
N GLY A 10 -10.43 -15.77 2.28
CA GLY A 10 -9.99 -16.46 1.06
C GLY A 10 -8.60 -16.07 0.55
N VAL A 11 -8.01 -14.97 1.02
CA VAL A 11 -6.65 -14.57 0.64
C VAL A 11 -5.72 -14.87 1.80
N SER A 12 -5.10 -16.05 1.75
CA SER A 12 -4.05 -16.40 2.71
C SER A 12 -2.82 -15.56 2.39
N SER A 13 -2.51 -14.56 3.22
CA SER A 13 -1.24 -13.83 3.13
C SER A 13 -0.09 -14.81 3.41
N THR A 14 0.82 -14.93 2.46
CA THR A 14 2.06 -15.70 2.63
C THR A 14 2.93 -15.10 3.74
N ALA A 15 3.96 -15.83 4.17
CA ALA A 15 4.94 -15.26 5.09
C ALA A 15 5.61 -14.02 4.48
N ASP A 16 5.89 -14.05 3.17
CA ASP A 16 6.46 -12.94 2.42
C ASP A 16 5.53 -11.74 2.39
N ASP A 17 4.24 -11.93 2.09
CA ASP A 17 3.25 -10.84 2.10
C ASP A 17 3.14 -10.15 3.47
N LYS A 18 3.21 -10.94 4.55
CA LYS A 18 3.19 -10.39 5.91
C LYS A 18 4.45 -9.57 6.20
N SER A 19 5.62 -10.13 5.88
CA SER A 19 6.91 -9.46 6.07
C SER A 19 7.01 -8.18 5.24
N ASN A 20 6.70 -8.27 3.95
CA ASN A 20 6.76 -7.17 2.99
C ASN A 20 5.74 -6.08 3.33
N GLY A 21 4.52 -6.44 3.74
CA GLY A 21 3.52 -5.47 4.17
C GLY A 21 3.94 -4.69 5.43
N ASN A 22 4.63 -5.35 6.37
CA ASN A 22 5.22 -4.67 7.53
C ASN A 22 6.37 -3.75 7.14
N LEU A 23 7.30 -4.25 6.33
CA LEU A 23 8.46 -3.49 5.87
C LEU A 23 8.03 -2.26 5.07
N PHE A 24 7.10 -2.43 4.13
CA PHE A 24 6.59 -1.35 3.29
C PHE A 24 5.91 -0.25 4.10
N VAL A 25 4.99 -0.60 5.00
CA VAL A 25 4.31 0.39 5.84
C VAL A 25 5.29 1.06 6.81
N SER A 26 6.27 0.32 7.34
CA SER A 26 7.35 0.91 8.15
C SER A 26 8.19 1.91 7.35
N ALA A 27 8.53 1.59 6.10
CA ALA A 27 9.25 2.50 5.21
C ALA A 27 8.40 3.75 4.91
N MET A 28 7.10 3.58 4.66
CA MET A 28 6.19 4.71 4.48
C MET A 28 6.15 5.61 5.72
N ARG A 29 5.93 5.06 6.92
CA ARG A 29 5.96 5.85 8.17
C ARG A 29 7.25 6.63 8.30
N SER A 30 8.39 5.96 8.11
CA SER A 30 9.70 6.60 8.22
C SER A 30 9.91 7.71 7.20
N PHE A 31 9.50 7.51 5.95
CA PHE A 31 9.70 8.46 4.87
C PHE A 31 8.73 9.65 4.97
N PHE A 32 7.47 9.36 5.26
CA PHE A 32 6.38 10.33 5.25
C PHE A 32 6.17 11.06 6.59
N ALA A 33 6.71 10.57 7.71
CA ALA A 33 6.64 11.24 9.02
C ALA A 33 7.10 12.70 8.96
N ASN A 34 8.09 12.99 8.11
CA ASN A 34 8.58 14.35 7.85
C ASN A 34 7.95 14.96 6.59
N ALA A 35 7.74 14.17 5.54
CA ALA A 35 7.35 14.70 4.22
C ALA A 35 5.88 15.15 4.11
N ILE A 36 4.93 14.48 4.77
CA ILE A 36 3.49 14.84 4.68
C ILE A 36 3.23 16.20 5.34
N LYS A 37 3.91 16.51 6.44
CA LYS A 37 3.81 17.83 7.09
C LYS A 37 4.42 18.94 6.23
N MET A 38 5.40 18.62 5.39
CA MET A 38 6.09 19.57 4.53
C MET A 38 5.35 19.83 3.20
N SER A 39 4.57 18.87 2.69
CA SER A 39 3.95 18.98 1.35
C SER A 39 2.71 19.89 1.28
N GLN A 40 2.21 20.40 2.41
CA GLN A 40 0.98 21.20 2.51
C GLN A 40 -0.25 20.63 1.76
N LEU A 41 -0.22 19.33 1.42
CA LEU A 41 -1.30 18.59 0.76
C LEU A 41 -1.67 19.04 -0.66
N GLU A 42 -0.78 19.72 -1.39
CA GLU A 42 -0.99 19.97 -2.82
C GLU A 42 -0.73 18.69 -3.65
N ALA A 43 -1.53 18.45 -4.69
CA ALA A 43 -1.49 17.20 -5.46
C ALA A 43 -0.13 16.97 -6.15
N ASP A 44 0.44 18.00 -6.80
CA ASP A 44 1.70 17.86 -7.54
C ASP A 44 2.91 17.62 -6.61
N PRO A 45 3.07 18.34 -5.48
CA PRO A 45 4.11 18.01 -4.49
C PRO A 45 3.95 16.61 -3.89
N VAL A 46 2.73 16.17 -3.58
CA VAL A 46 2.49 14.82 -3.05
C VAL A 46 2.90 13.76 -4.07
N GLN A 47 2.56 13.94 -5.34
CA GLN A 47 2.98 13.02 -6.40
C GLN A 47 4.51 12.88 -6.47
N ARG A 48 5.25 14.00 -6.51
CA ARG A 48 6.72 13.99 -6.56
C ARG A 48 7.37 13.31 -5.35
N VAL A 49 6.78 13.49 -4.17
CA VAL A 49 7.28 12.82 -2.95
C VAL A 49 7.07 11.31 -3.04
N ILE A 50 5.94 10.85 -3.59
CA ILE A 50 5.67 9.43 -3.79
C ILE A 50 6.58 8.84 -4.88
N GLU A 51 6.84 9.59 -5.96
CA GLU A 51 7.82 9.20 -6.99
C GLU A 51 9.21 9.02 -6.38
N ALA A 52 9.68 9.98 -5.59
CA ALA A 52 10.97 9.89 -4.91
C ALA A 52 11.03 8.72 -3.91
N PHE A 53 9.93 8.42 -3.22
CA PHE A 53 9.81 7.24 -2.36
C PHE A 53 9.96 5.94 -3.15
N ALA A 54 9.24 5.82 -4.27
CA ALA A 54 9.30 4.63 -5.13
C ALA A 54 10.70 4.44 -5.73
N GLU A 55 11.33 5.52 -6.21
CA GLU A 55 12.70 5.49 -6.73
C GLU A 55 13.70 5.03 -5.66
N ALA A 56 13.57 5.54 -4.42
CA ALA A 56 14.45 5.16 -3.32
C ALA A 56 14.31 3.66 -2.97
N LEU A 57 13.08 3.12 -2.96
CA LEU A 57 12.83 1.71 -2.70
C LEU A 57 13.33 0.80 -3.83
N VAL A 58 13.25 1.23 -5.09
CA VAL A 58 13.80 0.47 -6.22
C VAL A 58 15.33 0.52 -6.23
N ALA A 59 15.93 1.64 -5.82
CA ALA A 59 17.38 1.77 -5.71
C ALA A 59 17.97 0.89 -4.59
N ASP A 60 17.18 0.58 -3.55
CA ASP A 60 17.53 -0.41 -2.53
C ASP A 60 17.30 -1.83 -3.07
N ALA A 61 18.36 -2.44 -3.62
CA ALA A 61 18.31 -3.79 -4.16
C ALA A 61 17.91 -4.85 -3.12
N ALA A 62 18.23 -4.65 -1.84
CA ALA A 62 17.85 -5.58 -0.79
C ALA A 62 16.34 -5.54 -0.57
N PHE A 63 15.76 -4.35 -0.48
CA PHE A 63 14.32 -4.17 -0.42
C PHE A 63 13.62 -4.75 -1.65
N LEU A 64 14.07 -4.40 -2.87
CA LEU A 64 13.40 -4.83 -4.08
C LEU A 64 13.40 -6.36 -4.22
N SER A 65 14.54 -7.00 -3.93
CA SER A 65 14.68 -8.46 -4.05
C SER A 65 13.72 -9.25 -3.16
N CYS A 66 13.39 -8.77 -1.96
CA CYS A 66 12.40 -9.43 -1.11
C CYS A 66 10.97 -9.02 -1.45
N PHE A 67 10.76 -7.78 -1.91
CA PHE A 67 9.44 -7.27 -2.26
C PHE A 67 8.86 -7.89 -3.54
N GLU A 68 9.70 -8.31 -4.49
CA GLU A 68 9.29 -8.95 -5.75
C GLU A 68 8.33 -10.13 -5.57
N ALA A 69 8.49 -10.92 -4.49
CA ALA A 69 7.60 -12.04 -4.17
C ALA A 69 6.13 -11.63 -3.94
N SER A 70 5.90 -10.37 -3.55
CA SER A 70 4.57 -9.80 -3.35
C SER A 70 4.07 -8.98 -4.55
N MET A 71 4.88 -8.84 -5.61
CA MET A 71 4.44 -8.29 -6.88
C MET A 71 3.78 -9.38 -7.72
N LEU A 72 2.72 -9.01 -8.45
CA LEU A 72 2.16 -9.91 -9.47
C LEU A 72 3.17 -10.10 -10.60
N PRO A 73 3.15 -11.24 -11.31
CA PRO A 73 3.91 -11.39 -12.55
C PRO A 73 3.59 -10.26 -13.52
N GLU A 74 4.58 -9.76 -14.27
CA GLU A 74 4.41 -8.58 -15.14
C GLU A 74 3.22 -8.70 -16.09
N LYS A 75 3.00 -9.89 -16.67
CA LYS A 75 1.88 -10.19 -17.57
C LYS A 75 0.48 -10.09 -16.92
N GLU A 76 0.42 -10.14 -15.59
CA GLU A 76 -0.82 -10.07 -14.79
C GLU A 76 -1.07 -8.66 -14.24
N ARG A 77 -0.10 -7.75 -14.38
CA ARG A 77 -0.22 -6.34 -13.97
C ARG A 77 -1.07 -5.57 -14.97
N GLN A 78 -1.97 -4.72 -14.47
CA GLN A 78 -2.88 -3.93 -15.31
C GLN A 78 -2.32 -2.54 -15.58
N THR A 79 -2.26 -1.70 -14.54
CA THR A 79 -1.90 -0.28 -14.66
C THR A 79 -0.40 -0.05 -14.57
N TYR A 80 0.24 -0.66 -13.56
CA TYR A 80 1.65 -0.42 -13.25
C TYR A 80 2.47 -1.66 -13.60
N ARG A 81 3.38 -1.54 -14.56
CA ARG A 81 4.13 -2.69 -15.08
C ARG A 81 5.53 -2.78 -14.53
N LYS A 82 6.18 -1.65 -14.30
CA LYS A 82 7.54 -1.62 -13.77
C LYS A 82 7.55 -1.59 -12.23
N PRO A 83 8.62 -2.04 -11.56
CA PRO A 83 8.68 -2.06 -10.10
C PRO A 83 8.48 -0.69 -9.43
N ASP A 84 9.05 0.37 -9.99
CA ASP A 84 8.88 1.76 -9.56
C ASP A 84 7.42 2.20 -9.68
N GLU A 85 6.79 1.91 -10.82
CA GLU A 85 5.36 2.19 -11.04
C GLU A 85 4.46 1.44 -10.04
N VAL A 86 4.78 0.17 -9.74
CA VAL A 86 4.05 -0.67 -8.78
C VAL A 86 4.16 -0.08 -7.37
N LEU A 87 5.37 0.30 -6.95
CA LEU A 87 5.61 0.91 -5.65
C LEU A 87 4.96 2.30 -5.53
N PHE A 88 4.98 3.09 -6.61
CA PHE A 88 4.25 4.35 -6.69
C PHE A 88 2.74 4.14 -6.50
N GLY A 89 2.14 3.26 -7.30
CA GLY A 89 0.70 2.99 -7.25
C GLY A 89 0.25 2.43 -5.90
N LEU A 90 1.05 1.56 -5.31
CA LEU A 90 0.82 1.02 -3.98
C LEU A 90 0.90 2.10 -2.90
N ALA A 91 1.95 2.94 -2.92
CA ALA A 91 2.13 4.01 -1.94
C ALA A 91 0.99 5.04 -2.02
N TYR A 92 0.60 5.44 -3.24
CA TYR A 92 -0.52 6.34 -3.46
C TYR A 92 -1.84 5.77 -2.90
N THR A 93 -2.15 4.52 -3.24
CA THR A 93 -3.36 3.83 -2.77
C THR A 93 -3.35 3.67 -1.25
N THR A 94 -2.18 3.42 -0.66
CA THR A 94 -2.00 3.29 0.78
C THR A 94 -2.18 4.63 1.51
N LEU A 95 -1.73 5.75 0.94
CA LEU A 95 -2.00 7.09 1.47
C LEU A 95 -3.48 7.47 1.37
N MET A 96 -4.17 7.06 0.31
CA MET A 96 -5.62 7.23 0.20
C MET A 96 -6.34 6.46 1.32
N LEU A 97 -5.94 5.21 1.60
CA LEU A 97 -6.46 4.42 2.72
C LEU A 97 -6.19 5.11 4.06
N ASN A 98 -4.95 5.56 4.29
CA ASN A 98 -4.56 6.24 5.52
C ASN A 98 -5.41 7.48 5.77
N THR A 99 -5.58 8.31 4.75
CA THR A 99 -6.42 9.51 4.79
C THR A 99 -7.87 9.14 5.06
N ASP A 100 -8.41 8.16 4.33
CA ASP A 100 -9.78 7.70 4.52
C ASP A 100 -9.99 7.22 5.95
N MET A 101 -9.08 6.43 6.54
CA MET A 101 -9.22 5.91 7.90
C MET A 101 -9.10 7.00 8.98
N HIS A 102 -8.00 7.76 8.97
CA HIS A 102 -7.57 8.57 10.12
C HIS A 102 -7.97 10.03 10.05
N ASN A 103 -8.31 10.55 8.85
CA ASN A 103 -8.81 11.91 8.74
C ASN A 103 -10.27 11.99 9.22
N LYS A 104 -10.49 12.73 10.32
CA LYS A 104 -11.82 12.95 10.92
C LYS A 104 -12.77 13.76 10.04
N GLN A 105 -12.25 14.50 9.06
CA GLN A 105 -13.06 15.30 8.12
C GLN A 105 -13.68 14.45 7.01
N VAL A 106 -13.19 13.22 6.80
CA VAL A 106 -13.79 12.29 5.85
C VAL A 106 -15.08 11.73 6.45
N ALA A 107 -16.21 12.31 6.03
CA ALA A 107 -17.54 11.99 6.56
C ALA A 107 -18.04 10.59 6.16
N SER A 108 -17.64 10.11 4.97
CA SER A 108 -18.03 8.79 4.45
C SER A 108 -16.77 8.02 4.05
N LYS A 109 -16.49 6.94 4.79
CA LYS A 109 -15.30 6.11 4.60
C LYS A 109 -15.48 5.24 3.36
N MET A 110 -14.59 5.38 2.38
CA MET A 110 -14.66 4.70 1.10
C MET A 110 -14.08 3.28 1.15
N TRP A 111 -13.00 3.10 1.92
CA TRP A 111 -12.15 1.92 1.87
C TRP A 111 -12.46 0.93 3.00
N ASP A 112 -13.27 -0.08 2.69
CA ASP A 112 -13.31 -1.30 3.48
C ASP A 112 -12.18 -2.27 3.07
N SER A 113 -11.90 -3.26 3.93
CA SER A 113 -10.83 -4.25 3.70
C SER A 113 -11.00 -4.96 2.35
N LYS A 114 -12.23 -5.31 1.96
CA LYS A 114 -12.50 -6.03 0.71
C LYS A 114 -12.18 -5.18 -0.52
N LYS A 115 -12.57 -3.91 -0.52
CA LYS A 115 -12.28 -2.97 -1.61
C LYS A 115 -10.78 -2.71 -1.72
N PHE A 116 -10.11 -2.48 -0.60
CA PHE A 116 -8.66 -2.23 -0.59
C PHE A 116 -7.88 -3.45 -1.09
N VAL A 117 -8.19 -4.64 -0.60
CA VAL A 117 -7.58 -5.90 -1.09
C VAL A 117 -7.86 -6.10 -2.59
N GLY A 118 -9.08 -5.80 -3.04
CA GLY A 118 -9.45 -5.87 -4.46
C GLY A 118 -8.66 -4.92 -5.37
N ALA A 119 -8.19 -3.79 -4.84
CA ALA A 119 -7.39 -2.82 -5.59
C ALA A 119 -5.95 -3.31 -5.87
N GLY A 120 -5.46 -4.34 -5.17
CA GLY A 120 -4.09 -4.85 -5.32
C GLY A 120 -3.71 -5.21 -6.75
N LYS A 121 -4.65 -5.77 -7.54
CA LYS A 121 -4.44 -6.05 -8.97
C LYS A 121 -4.19 -4.79 -9.80
N GLY A 122 -4.88 -3.70 -9.48
CA GLY A 122 -4.66 -2.39 -10.10
C GLY A 122 -3.27 -1.83 -9.74
N CYS A 123 -2.81 -2.08 -8.52
CA CYS A 123 -1.47 -1.71 -8.05
C CYS A 123 -0.35 -2.65 -8.55
N GLY A 124 -0.68 -3.83 -9.08
CA GLY A 124 0.30 -4.83 -9.51
C GLY A 124 0.86 -5.72 -8.40
N VAL A 125 0.14 -5.88 -7.28
CA VAL A 125 0.56 -6.66 -6.11
C VAL A 125 -0.47 -7.72 -5.69
N THR A 126 -0.03 -8.66 -4.86
CA THR A 126 -0.91 -9.71 -4.31
C THR A 126 -1.98 -9.11 -3.39
N GLY A 127 -3.13 -9.80 -3.30
CA GLY A 127 -4.15 -9.44 -2.30
C GLY A 127 -3.66 -9.67 -0.86
N GLY A 128 -2.74 -10.61 -0.64
CA GLY A 128 -2.20 -10.91 0.68
C GLY A 128 -1.34 -9.77 1.22
N LEU A 129 -0.56 -9.12 0.36
CA LEU A 129 0.17 -7.89 0.69
C LEU A 129 -0.81 -6.77 1.06
N MET A 130 -1.83 -6.53 0.23
CA MET A 130 -2.84 -5.50 0.51
C MET A 130 -3.57 -5.73 1.83
N ALA A 131 -3.89 -6.98 2.17
CA ALA A 131 -4.53 -7.32 3.43
C ALA A 131 -3.63 -6.98 4.63
N GLN A 132 -2.33 -7.25 4.51
CA GLN A 132 -1.38 -6.89 5.57
C GLN A 132 -1.21 -5.37 5.70
N ILE A 133 -1.09 -4.64 4.58
CA ILE A 133 -1.02 -3.18 4.58
C ILE A 133 -2.27 -2.58 5.24
N TYR A 134 -3.46 -3.06 4.88
CA TYR A 134 -4.71 -2.61 5.49
C TYR A 134 -4.69 -2.76 7.01
N LYS A 135 -4.25 -3.92 7.51
CA LYS A 135 -4.15 -4.18 8.94
C LYS A 135 -3.19 -3.20 9.63
N ASN A 136 -2.03 -2.96 9.04
CA ASN A 136 -1.00 -2.08 9.61
C ASN A 136 -1.45 -0.61 9.62
N VAL A 137 -2.12 -0.15 8.56
CA VAL A 137 -2.66 1.21 8.51
C VAL A 137 -3.86 1.34 9.45
N GLN A 138 -4.70 0.33 9.58
CA GLN A 138 -5.80 0.35 10.53
C GLN A 138 -5.32 0.48 11.98
N SER A 139 -4.21 -0.17 12.33
CA SER A 139 -3.67 -0.13 13.69
C SER A 139 -3.03 1.20 14.06
N GLU A 140 -2.42 1.90 13.10
CA GLU A 140 -1.63 3.10 13.36
C GLU A 140 -1.58 3.96 12.08
N GLU A 141 -1.67 5.29 12.20
CA GLU A 141 -1.58 6.22 11.06
C GLU A 141 -0.16 6.28 10.50
N ILE A 142 0.00 6.36 9.18
CA ILE A 142 1.31 6.50 8.50
C ILE A 142 2.04 7.78 8.91
#